data_AF-A0A972ZW60-F1
#
_entry.id   AF-A0A972ZW60-F1
#
_cell.length_a   1.000
_cell.length_b   1.000
_cell.length_c   1.000
_cell.angle_alpha   90.00
_cell.angle_beta   90.00
_cell.angle_gamma   90.00
#
_symmetry.space_group_name_H-M   'P 1'
#
loop_
_entity.id
_entity.type
_entity.pdbx_description
1 polymer ?
#
loop_
_entity_poly.entity_id
_entity_poly.type
_entity_poly.pdbx_seq_one_letter_code
_entity_poly.pdbx_strand_id
1 'polypeptide(L)' 'KPPVLLVHASHDDVIPVSALGHAAGALQSVGVEVRTHVSDGVGHGVAPDGMDLGAEFLKAAFAGRL' A
#
# COMPACT_ATOMS: atom_id res chain seq x y z
N LYS A 1 10.23 -13.37 -3.90
CA LYS A 1 9.55 -12.16 -4.41
C LYS A 1 9.32 -11.28 -3.19
N PRO A 2 9.87 -10.06 -3.12
CA PRO A 2 9.73 -9.24 -1.91
C PRO A 2 8.25 -8.95 -1.64
N PRO A 3 7.80 -8.90 -0.38
CA PRO A 3 6.46 -8.47 -0.04
C PRO A 3 6.26 -7.00 -0.43
N VAL A 4 5.02 -6.60 -0.68
CA VAL A 4 4.65 -5.23 -1.06
C VAL A 4 3.54 -4.71 -0.15
N LEU A 5 3.72 -3.48 0.35
CA LEU A 5 2.65 -2.68 0.93
C LEU A 5 2.23 -1.62 -0.08
N LEU A 6 0.95 -1.58 -0.43
CA LEU A 6 0.33 -0.52 -1.23
C LEU A 6 -0.54 0.34 -0.31
N VAL A 7 -0.34 1.65 -0.33
CA VAL A 7 -1.17 2.62 0.40
C VAL A 7 -1.74 3.60 -0.61
N HIS A 8 -3.04 3.86 -0.55
CA HIS A 8 -3.71 4.79 -1.47
C HIS A 8 -4.66 5.73 -0.73
N ALA A 9 -4.81 6.94 -1.24
CA ALA A 9 -5.70 7.94 -0.70
C ALA A 9 -7.13 7.76 -1.25
N SER A 10 -8.14 7.76 -0.38
CA SER A 10 -9.54 7.53 -0.76
C SER A 10 -10.13 8.59 -1.68
N HIS A 11 -9.66 9.85 -1.60
CA HIS A 11 -10.13 11.00 -2.37
C HIS A 11 -9.06 11.52 -3.33
N ASP A 12 -8.12 10.67 -3.75
CA ASP A 12 -7.13 11.00 -4.77
C ASP A 12 -7.81 11.39 -6.09
N ASP A 13 -7.64 12.64 -6.48
CA ASP A 13 -8.23 13.27 -7.66
C ASP A 13 -7.38 13.08 -8.93
N VAL A 14 -6.17 12.53 -8.79
CA VAL A 14 -5.23 12.26 -9.89
C VAL A 14 -5.24 10.78 -10.26
N ILE A 15 -5.23 9.89 -9.27
CA ILE A 15 -5.22 8.43 -9.44
C ILE A 15 -6.41 7.84 -8.67
N PRO A 16 -7.45 7.31 -9.35
CA PRO A 16 -8.62 6.75 -8.68
C PRO A 16 -8.27 5.64 -7.70
N VAL A 17 -8.96 5.58 -6.55
CA VAL A 17 -8.73 4.57 -5.50
C VAL A 17 -8.85 3.12 -6.00
N SER A 18 -9.61 2.87 -7.07
CA SER A 18 -9.70 1.56 -7.72
C SER A 18 -8.37 1.05 -8.28
N ALA A 19 -7.41 1.94 -8.56
CA ALA A 19 -6.06 1.57 -9.00
C ALA A 19 -5.33 0.72 -7.95
N LEU A 20 -5.61 0.90 -6.66
CA LEU A 20 -5.08 0.07 -5.59
C LEU A 20 -5.46 -1.41 -5.80
N GLY A 21 -6.73 -1.67 -6.11
CA GLY A 21 -7.24 -3.02 -6.37
C GLY A 21 -6.63 -3.63 -7.62
N HIS A 22 -6.50 -2.86 -8.70
CA HIS A 22 -5.85 -3.32 -9.94
C HIS A 22 -4.37 -3.70 -9.71
N ALA A 23 -3.61 -2.85 -9.02
CA ALA A 23 -2.20 -3.11 -8.72
C ALA A 23 -2.04 -4.32 -7.79
N ALA A 24 -2.85 -4.42 -6.74
CA ALA A 24 -2.84 -5.56 -5.82
C ALA A 24 -3.14 -6.87 -6.55
N GLY A 25 -4.19 -6.90 -7.37
CA GLY A 25 -4.56 -8.08 -8.15
C GLY A 25 -3.47 -8.50 -9.14
N ALA A 26 -2.86 -7.55 -9.85
CA ALA A 26 -1.77 -7.82 -10.78
C ALA A 26 -0.55 -8.43 -10.07
N LEU A 27 -0.12 -7.85 -8.94
CA LEU A 27 0.99 -8.35 -8.14
C LEU A 27 0.69 -9.75 -7.53
N GLN A 28 -0.50 -9.94 -6.99
CA GLN A 28 -0.95 -11.22 -6.46
C GLN A 28 -1.00 -12.31 -7.54
N SER A 29 -1.42 -11.97 -8.77
CA SER A 29 -1.49 -12.91 -9.90
C SER A 29 -0.12 -13.49 -10.27
N VAL A 30 0.96 -12.75 -9.98
CA VAL A 30 2.34 -13.19 -10.16
C VAL A 30 2.97 -13.66 -8.84
N GLY A 31 2.20 -13.97 -7.81
CA GLY A 31 2.66 -14.59 -6.56
C GLY A 31 3.47 -13.67 -5.64
N VAL A 32 3.20 -12.36 -5.64
CA VAL A 32 3.73 -11.41 -4.66
C VAL A 32 2.78 -11.36 -3.45
N GLU A 33 3.31 -11.39 -2.24
CA GLU A 33 2.52 -11.07 -1.04
C GLU A 33 2.23 -9.57 -1.04
N VAL A 34 0.95 -9.21 -1.03
CA VAL A 34 0.50 -7.82 -1.06
C VAL A 34 -0.36 -7.52 0.16
N ARG A 35 -0.03 -6.43 0.84
CA ARG A 35 -0.89 -5.78 1.83
C ARG A 35 -1.35 -4.45 1.25
N THR A 36 -2.60 -4.07 1.55
CA THR A 36 -3.19 -2.84 1.03
C THR A 36 -3.76 -2.01 2.17
N HIS A 37 -3.67 -0.69 2.07
CA HIS A 37 -4.32 0.26 2.98
C HIS A 37 -4.93 1.42 2.20
N VAL A 38 -6.07 1.91 2.66
CA VAL A 38 -6.70 3.13 2.14
C VAL A 38 -6.72 4.17 3.25
N SER A 39 -6.12 5.32 3.01
CA SER A 39 -6.20 6.48 3.90
C SER A 39 -7.47 7.28 3.60
N ASP A 40 -8.39 7.27 4.56
CA ASP A 40 -9.73 7.88 4.42
C ASP A 40 -9.68 9.42 4.49
N GLY A 41 -10.47 10.09 3.66
CA GLY A 41 -10.53 11.56 3.56
C GLY A 41 -9.32 12.27 2.94
N VAL A 42 -8.33 11.54 2.42
CA VAL A 42 -7.07 12.11 1.89
C VAL A 42 -7.13 12.26 0.37
N GLY A 43 -6.63 13.38 -0.17
CA GLY A 43 -6.42 13.59 -1.61
C GLY A 43 -5.09 13.00 -2.12
N HIS A 44 -4.56 13.44 -3.26
CA HIS A 44 -3.28 12.92 -3.77
C HIS A 44 -2.09 13.28 -2.86
N GLY A 45 -1.73 12.38 -1.94
CA GLY A 45 -0.67 12.60 -0.96
C GLY A 45 -0.48 11.42 0.00
N VAL A 46 0.46 11.57 0.93
CA VAL A 46 0.77 10.55 1.94
C VAL A 46 0.31 11.02 3.32
N ALA A 47 -0.62 10.29 3.92
CA ALA A 47 -1.18 10.60 5.23
C ALA A 47 -0.42 9.92 6.38
N PRO A 48 -0.58 10.41 7.63
CA PRO A 48 0.17 9.89 8.79
C PRO A 48 0.01 8.38 9.00
N ASP A 49 -1.19 7.84 8.84
CA ASP A 49 -1.48 6.41 8.92
C ASP A 49 -0.72 5.59 7.86
N GLY A 50 -0.65 6.10 6.63
CA GLY A 50 0.17 5.51 5.57
C GLY A 50 1.67 5.52 5.88
N MET A 51 2.16 6.62 6.46
CA MET A 51 3.56 6.76 6.91
C MET A 51 3.90 5.75 8.01
N ASP A 52 3.03 5.62 9.02
CA ASP A 52 3.22 4.71 10.14
C ASP A 52 3.24 3.24 9.67
N LEU A 53 2.30 2.86 8.79
CA LEU A 53 2.29 1.53 8.19
C LEU A 53 3.54 1.24 7.35
N GLY A 54 4.00 2.24 6.58
CA GLY A 54 5.24 2.14 5.82
C GLY A 54 6.46 1.90 6.72
N ALA A 55 6.56 2.64 7.83
CA ALA A 55 7.63 2.48 8.80
C ALA A 55 7.62 1.08 9.44
N GLU A 56 6.46 0.59 9.88
CA GLU A 56 6.32 -0.76 10.46
C GLU A 56 6.62 -1.87 9.45
N PHE A 57 6.18 -1.70 8.20
CA PHE A 57 6.49 -2.63 7.11
C PHE A 57 7.99 -2.75 6.87
N LEU A 58 8.70 -1.61 6.77
CA LEU A 58 10.15 -1.60 6.59
C LEU A 58 10.89 -2.23 7.78
N LYS A 59 10.48 -1.92 9.02
CA LYS A 59 11.04 -2.54 10.23
C LYS A 59 10.85 -4.06 10.23
N ALA A 60 9.71 -4.56 9.77
CA ALA A 60 9.46 -6.00 9.68
C ALA A 60 10.28 -6.64 8.55
N ALA A 61 10.33 -6.01 7.37
CA ALA A 61 11.08 -6.50 6.21
C ALA A 61 12.57 -6.65 6.53
N PHE A 62 13.20 -5.62 7.08
CA PHE A 62 14.62 -5.64 7.41
C PHE A 62 14.96 -6.53 8.62
N ALA A 63 13.97 -6.88 9.44
CA ALA A 63 14.12 -7.87 10.51
C ALA A 63 13.85 -9.32 10.04
N GLY A 64 13.50 -9.55 8.78
CA GLY A 64 13.13 -10.88 8.27
C GLY A 64 11.83 -11.44 8.86
N ARG A 65 10.88 -10.57 9.22
CA ARG A 65 9.59 -10.91 9.85
C ARG A 65 8.39 -10.82 8.89
N LEU A 66 8.64 -10.73 7.60
CA LEU A 66 7.63 -10.74 6.53
C LEU A 66 7.78 -12.00 5.69
#